data_AF-A0A0C5EUN6-F1
#
_entry.id   AF-A0A0C5EUN6-F1
#
_cell.length_a   1.000
_cell.length_b   1.000
_cell.length_c   1.000
_cell.angle_alpha   90.00
_cell.angle_beta   90.00
_cell.angle_gamma   90.00
#
_symmetry.space_group_name_H-M   'P 1'
#
loop_
_entity.id
_entity.type
_entity.pdbx_description
1 polymer ?
#
loop_
_entity_poly.entity_id
_entity_poly.type
_entity_poly.pdbx_seq_one_letter_code
_entity_poly.pdbx_strand_id
1 'polypeptide(L)'
;MKPSALSGRAAAPATDTAQLLAEALKPGATYSQVTVALESLLMLTAAGLAGDRNAYGQYQALLLELHLPGEPRTEPTRRWLASQVYLMEDEFAPDLPDAPALSVEEFRRQVDAEIESRSRVRHPMSLHLFEGTPPREDVRFFLEHHWTRSYNFYSLLAELAFRFEAIEDASVFYRNLYGEAGAETPERSHPALLSHLMTYFDIPLRIDFPALHPLEKAYLNNRIRCVRHPDVAWGLALLYAVESVSCVNHRRIYELLQRLGVPEQPSEFHRLHGTQDEIDTEEMWALIAKFAPSASFQRTFMQALARHFEINKAYFDMLWQEMQKPSRTA
;
A
#
# COMPACT_ATOMS: atom_id res chain seq x y z
N MET A 1 -26.77 -9.89 -4.72
CA MET A 1 -28.05 -9.75 -3.98
C MET A 1 -28.32 -8.25 -3.85
N LYS A 2 -29.52 -7.75 -4.19
CA LYS A 2 -29.85 -6.32 -4.07
C LYS A 2 -29.90 -5.88 -2.58
N PRO A 3 -29.42 -4.67 -2.23
CA PRO A 3 -29.46 -4.16 -0.87
C PRO A 3 -30.87 -3.65 -0.54
N SER A 4 -31.73 -4.51 0.03
CA SER A 4 -33.08 -4.11 0.44
C SER A 4 -33.65 -4.89 1.62
N ALA A 5 -32.81 -5.48 2.48
CA ALA A 5 -33.31 -6.33 3.57
C ALA A 5 -32.62 -6.11 4.93
N LEU A 6 -32.24 -4.87 5.26
CA LEU A 6 -31.68 -4.54 6.59
C LEU A 6 -32.41 -3.37 7.30
N SER A 7 -33.70 -3.17 7.04
CA SER A 7 -34.52 -2.27 7.86
C SER A 7 -35.39 -3.07 8.83
N GLY A 8 -35.03 -3.05 10.11
CA GLY A 8 -35.92 -3.49 11.18
C GLY A 8 -35.29 -4.35 12.26
N ARG A 9 -34.30 -3.82 13.00
CA ARG A 9 -34.05 -4.26 14.38
C ARG A 9 -33.82 -3.05 15.26
N ALA A 10 -34.51 -3.04 16.41
CA ALA A 10 -34.38 -2.04 17.46
C ALA A 10 -32.90 -1.84 17.80
N ALA A 11 -32.50 -0.58 17.99
CA ALA A 11 -31.13 -0.20 18.30
C ALA A 11 -30.71 -0.83 19.64
N ALA A 12 -30.04 -1.99 19.55
CA ALA A 12 -29.16 -2.47 20.60
C ALA A 12 -28.13 -1.36 20.88
N PRO A 13 -27.63 -1.20 22.13
CA PRO A 13 -26.54 -0.27 22.39
C PRO A 13 -25.43 -0.56 21.37
N ALA A 14 -25.03 0.46 20.61
CA ALA A 14 -24.03 0.34 19.56
C ALA A 14 -22.77 -0.25 20.21
N THR A 15 -22.58 -1.56 20.06
CA THR A 15 -21.42 -2.24 20.59
C THR A 15 -20.27 -1.81 19.71
N ASP A 16 -19.24 -1.25 20.32
CA ASP A 16 -18.07 -0.76 19.62
C ASP A 16 -17.46 -1.90 18.79
N THR A 17 -17.37 -1.73 17.47
CA THR A 17 -16.82 -2.74 16.56
C THR A 17 -15.38 -3.09 16.94
N ALA A 18 -14.61 -2.14 17.47
CA ALA A 18 -13.26 -2.41 17.97
C ALA A 18 -13.28 -3.41 19.13
N GLN A 19 -14.23 -3.24 20.07
CA GLN A 19 -14.39 -4.17 21.18
C GLN A 19 -14.83 -5.56 20.71
N LEU A 20 -15.76 -5.64 19.74
CA LEU A 20 -16.18 -6.92 19.17
C LEU A 20 -15.01 -7.66 18.51
N LEU A 21 -14.18 -6.95 17.75
CA LEU A 21 -12.97 -7.52 17.14
C LEU A 21 -11.98 -7.99 18.20
N ALA A 22 -11.73 -7.19 19.24
CA ALA A 22 -10.83 -7.57 20.33
C ALA A 22 -11.29 -8.86 21.03
N GLU A 23 -12.60 -9.01 21.30
CA GLU A 23 -13.16 -10.25 21.86
C GLU A 23 -13.06 -11.44 20.89
N ALA A 24 -13.29 -11.23 19.59
CA ALA A 24 -13.19 -12.26 18.56
C ALA A 24 -11.76 -12.80 18.36
N LEU A 25 -10.74 -12.02 18.74
CA LEU A 25 -9.34 -12.42 18.63
C LEU A 25 -8.78 -13.07 19.91
N LYS A 26 -9.56 -13.18 20.99
CA LYS A 26 -9.12 -13.85 22.22
C LYS A 26 -9.02 -15.37 22.03
N PRO A 27 -8.08 -16.03 22.72
CA PRO A 27 -8.05 -17.49 22.78
C PRO A 27 -9.39 -18.07 23.26
N GLY A 28 -9.92 -19.05 22.52
CA GLY A 28 -11.21 -19.67 22.84
C GLY A 28 -12.44 -18.89 22.37
N ALA A 29 -12.27 -17.80 21.60
CA ALA A 29 -13.39 -17.12 20.95
C ALA A 29 -14.21 -18.12 20.12
N THR A 30 -15.52 -18.12 20.34
CA THR A 30 -16.45 -18.99 19.62
C THR A 30 -16.64 -18.49 18.19
N TYR A 31 -17.02 -19.39 17.28
CA TYR A 31 -17.38 -19.02 15.92
C TYR A 31 -18.42 -17.89 15.88
N SER A 32 -19.42 -17.93 16.76
CA SER A 32 -20.45 -16.87 16.84
C SER A 32 -19.88 -15.50 17.21
N GLN A 33 -18.88 -15.42 18.10
CA GLN A 33 -18.24 -14.15 18.45
C GLN A 33 -17.47 -13.59 17.25
N VAL A 34 -16.76 -14.44 16.52
CA VAL A 34 -16.04 -14.05 15.30
C VAL A 34 -17.00 -13.55 14.23
N THR A 35 -18.11 -14.24 14.00
CA THR A 35 -19.13 -13.82 13.03
C THR A 35 -19.78 -12.49 13.40
N VAL A 36 -20.12 -12.26 14.68
CA VAL A 36 -20.70 -10.98 15.12
C VAL A 36 -19.72 -9.81 14.92
N ALA A 37 -18.44 -10.02 15.21
CA ALA A 37 -17.41 -9.02 14.95
C ALA A 37 -17.26 -8.73 13.45
N LEU A 38 -17.29 -9.77 12.62
CA LEU A 38 -17.26 -9.63 11.16
C LEU A 38 -18.46 -8.83 10.64
N GLU A 39 -19.69 -9.18 11.04
CA GLU A 39 -20.90 -8.49 10.58
C GLU A 39 -20.87 -7.00 10.94
N SER A 40 -20.40 -6.68 12.15
CA SER A 40 -20.22 -5.30 12.59
C SER A 40 -19.15 -4.56 11.76
N LEU A 41 -18.02 -5.21 11.46
CA LEU A 41 -16.97 -4.65 10.61
C LEU A 41 -17.48 -4.42 9.18
N LEU A 42 -18.20 -5.36 8.57
CA LEU A 42 -18.75 -5.21 7.23
C LEU A 42 -19.81 -4.11 7.15
N MET A 43 -20.60 -3.90 8.21
CA MET A 43 -21.52 -2.75 8.29
C MET A 43 -20.76 -1.41 8.29
N LEU A 44 -19.66 -1.31 9.06
CA LEU A 44 -18.81 -0.12 9.03
C LEU A 44 -18.17 0.09 7.66
N THR A 45 -17.66 -0.97 7.04
CA THR A 45 -17.09 -0.92 5.69
C THR A 45 -18.11 -0.42 4.67
N ALA A 46 -19.32 -0.98 4.66
CA ALA A 46 -20.38 -0.58 3.74
C ALA A 46 -20.77 0.89 3.93
N ALA A 47 -20.93 1.35 5.17
CA ALA A 47 -21.21 2.76 5.46
C ALA A 47 -20.07 3.68 5.01
N GLY A 48 -18.82 3.29 5.28
CA GLY A 48 -17.63 4.05 4.89
C GLY A 48 -17.49 4.18 3.37
N LEU A 49 -17.66 3.09 2.65
CA LEU A 49 -17.62 3.07 1.18
C LEU A 49 -18.82 3.79 0.54
N ALA A 50 -19.96 3.88 1.24
CA ALA A 50 -21.12 4.69 0.83
C ALA A 50 -20.95 6.20 1.11
N GLY A 51 -19.83 6.63 1.71
CA GLY A 51 -19.48 8.04 1.89
C GLY A 51 -19.54 8.56 3.34
N ASP A 52 -19.85 7.72 4.33
CA ASP A 52 -19.71 8.12 5.74
C ASP A 52 -18.23 8.21 6.12
N ARG A 53 -17.74 9.44 6.31
CA ARG A 53 -16.33 9.71 6.64
C ARG A 53 -15.89 9.12 7.97
N ASN A 54 -16.78 9.06 8.97
CA ASN A 54 -16.44 8.52 10.28
C ASN A 54 -16.34 6.99 10.19
N ALA A 55 -17.32 6.35 9.56
CA ALA A 55 -17.27 4.91 9.30
C ALA A 55 -16.06 4.53 8.45
N TYR A 56 -15.72 5.34 7.43
CA TYR A 56 -14.52 5.17 6.61
C TYR A 56 -13.24 5.18 7.46
N GLY A 57 -13.09 6.19 8.33
CA GLY A 57 -11.95 6.29 9.24
C GLY A 57 -11.84 5.09 10.19
N GLN A 58 -12.98 4.66 10.76
CA GLN A 58 -13.02 3.53 11.70
C GLN A 58 -12.69 2.20 11.03
N TYR A 59 -13.32 1.87 9.91
CA TYR A 59 -13.05 0.57 9.28
C TYR A 59 -11.62 0.51 8.74
N GLN A 60 -11.06 1.59 8.20
CA GLN A 60 -9.66 1.63 7.74
C GLN A 60 -8.68 1.45 8.91
N ALA A 61 -8.99 1.98 10.10
CA ALA A 61 -8.21 1.74 11.31
C ALA A 61 -8.26 0.27 11.75
N LEU A 62 -9.46 -0.32 11.81
CA LEU A 62 -9.64 -1.71 12.20
C LEU A 62 -9.01 -2.68 11.19
N LEU A 63 -9.15 -2.41 9.90
CA LEU A 63 -8.52 -3.20 8.84
C LEU A 63 -6.99 -3.17 8.94
N LEU A 64 -6.42 -2.00 9.23
CA LEU A 64 -4.97 -1.88 9.44
C LEU A 64 -4.52 -2.66 10.67
N GLU A 65 -5.27 -2.62 11.77
CA GLU A 65 -4.98 -3.44 12.96
C GLU A 65 -4.98 -4.94 12.64
N LEU A 66 -5.90 -5.42 11.79
CA LEU A 66 -5.90 -6.81 11.33
C LEU A 66 -4.64 -7.14 10.51
N HIS A 67 -4.08 -6.17 9.80
CA HIS A 67 -2.88 -6.35 8.97
C HIS A 67 -1.57 -6.32 9.73
N LEU A 68 -1.48 -5.49 10.77
CA LEU A 68 -0.24 -5.27 11.50
C LEU A 68 0.28 -6.56 12.16
N PRO A 69 1.60 -6.70 12.34
CA PRO A 69 2.15 -7.78 13.16
C PRO A 69 1.53 -7.78 14.56
N GLY A 70 1.18 -8.97 15.04
CA GLY A 70 0.56 -9.19 16.34
C GLY A 70 0.82 -10.60 16.82
N GLU A 71 0.04 -11.08 17.79
CA GLU A 71 0.16 -12.46 18.28
C GLU A 71 0.00 -13.47 17.12
N PRO A 72 0.98 -14.35 16.85
CA PRO A 72 0.93 -15.27 15.71
C PRO A 72 -0.31 -16.18 15.73
N ARG A 73 -0.80 -16.55 16.92
CA ARG A 73 -1.98 -17.40 17.08
C ARG A 73 -3.27 -16.78 16.54
N THR A 74 -3.35 -15.45 16.45
CA THR A 74 -4.54 -14.75 15.94
C THR A 74 -4.47 -14.46 14.44
N GLU A 75 -3.31 -14.68 13.81
CA GLU A 75 -3.08 -14.34 12.41
C GLU A 75 -4.07 -14.99 11.43
N PRO A 76 -4.40 -16.30 11.53
CA PRO A 76 -5.38 -16.91 10.63
C PRO A 76 -6.75 -16.22 10.71
N THR A 77 -7.23 -15.93 11.92
CA THR A 77 -8.51 -15.23 12.13
C THR A 77 -8.46 -13.79 11.62
N ARG A 78 -7.37 -13.06 11.88
CA ARG A 78 -7.20 -11.69 11.39
C ARG A 78 -7.18 -11.62 9.87
N ARG A 79 -6.42 -12.51 9.22
CA ARG A 79 -6.37 -12.61 7.75
C ARG A 79 -7.73 -12.98 7.16
N TRP A 80 -8.46 -13.91 7.79
CA TRP A 80 -9.80 -14.28 7.35
C TRP A 80 -10.79 -13.10 7.46
N LEU A 81 -10.81 -12.39 8.59
CA LEU A 81 -11.65 -11.20 8.78
C LEU A 81 -11.31 -10.12 7.74
N ALA A 82 -10.02 -9.83 7.55
CA ALA A 82 -9.57 -8.86 6.55
C ALA A 82 -9.97 -9.28 5.13
N SER A 83 -9.90 -10.57 4.80
CA SER A 83 -10.29 -11.05 3.47
C SER A 83 -11.77 -10.84 3.16
N GLN A 84 -12.64 -10.84 4.18
CA GLN A 84 -14.06 -10.53 3.98
C GLN A 84 -14.27 -9.04 3.68
N VAL A 85 -13.46 -8.16 4.30
CA VAL A 85 -13.49 -6.73 3.97
C VAL A 85 -13.02 -6.50 2.54
N TYR A 86 -11.99 -7.22 2.08
CA TYR A 86 -11.49 -7.11 0.71
C TYR A 86 -12.56 -7.41 -0.33
N LEU A 87 -13.34 -8.49 -0.14
CA LEU A 87 -14.42 -8.85 -1.05
C LEU A 87 -15.43 -7.71 -1.24
N MET A 88 -15.70 -6.95 -0.17
CA MET A 88 -16.56 -5.77 -0.25
C MET A 88 -15.83 -4.59 -0.92
N GLU A 89 -14.56 -4.33 -0.62
CA GLU A 89 -13.78 -3.27 -1.28
C GLU A 89 -13.63 -3.50 -2.80
N ASP A 90 -13.56 -4.75 -3.23
CA ASP A 90 -13.46 -5.13 -4.65
C ASP A 90 -14.72 -4.73 -5.44
N GLU A 91 -15.90 -4.71 -4.81
CA GLU A 91 -17.14 -4.21 -5.43
C GLU A 91 -17.08 -2.70 -5.74
N PHE A 92 -16.15 -1.96 -5.12
CA PHE A 92 -15.93 -0.53 -5.35
C PHE A 92 -14.73 -0.26 -6.25
N ALA A 93 -14.03 -1.29 -6.72
CA ALA A 93 -13.04 -1.12 -7.77
C ALA A 93 -13.75 -0.74 -9.09
N PRO A 94 -13.13 0.07 -9.97
CA PRO A 94 -13.73 0.44 -11.24
C PRO A 94 -14.11 -0.80 -12.05
N ASP A 95 -15.37 -0.88 -12.49
CA ASP A 95 -15.80 -1.90 -13.43
C ASP A 95 -15.25 -1.54 -14.82
N LEU A 96 -14.29 -2.32 -15.30
CA LEU A 96 -13.71 -2.13 -16.63
C LEU A 96 -14.46 -3.00 -17.63
N PRO A 97 -14.82 -2.46 -18.81
CA PRO A 97 -15.60 -3.19 -19.79
C PRO A 97 -14.87 -4.45 -20.25
N ASP A 98 -15.64 -5.48 -20.58
CA ASP A 98 -15.09 -6.65 -21.25
C ASP A 98 -14.48 -6.23 -22.59
N ALA A 99 -13.21 -6.56 -22.77
CA ALA A 99 -12.44 -6.30 -23.98
C ALA A 99 -11.66 -7.56 -24.38
N PRO A 100 -11.40 -7.78 -25.68
CA PRO A 100 -10.47 -8.83 -26.09
C PRO A 100 -9.08 -8.56 -25.51
N ALA A 101 -8.35 -9.63 -25.20
CA ALA A 101 -6.96 -9.50 -24.74
C ALA A 101 -6.13 -8.78 -25.81
N LEU A 102 -5.40 -7.75 -25.37
CA LEU A 102 -4.36 -7.12 -26.19
C LEU A 102 -3.17 -8.07 -26.36
N SER A 103 -2.31 -7.83 -27.35
CA SER A 103 -1.01 -8.51 -27.36
C SER A 103 -0.21 -8.15 -26.10
N VAL A 104 0.80 -8.96 -25.75
CA VAL A 104 1.64 -8.67 -24.58
C VAL A 104 2.33 -7.31 -24.72
N GLU A 105 2.79 -6.96 -25.92
CA GLU A 105 3.43 -5.67 -26.19
C GLU A 105 2.44 -4.49 -26.14
N GLU A 106 1.22 -4.69 -26.63
CA GLU A 106 0.15 -3.68 -26.53
C GLU A 106 -0.28 -3.45 -25.09
N PHE A 107 -0.43 -4.54 -24.33
CA PHE A 107 -0.74 -4.48 -22.91
C PHE A 107 0.35 -3.75 -22.13
N ARG A 108 1.63 -4.04 -22.39
CA ARG A 108 2.76 -3.31 -21.78
C ARG A 108 2.65 -1.81 -22.01
N ARG A 109 2.46 -1.41 -23.27
CA ARG A 109 2.34 0.02 -23.63
C ARG A 109 1.16 0.68 -22.92
N GLN A 110 0.04 -0.04 -22.77
CA GLN A 110 -1.11 0.48 -22.05
C GLN A 110 -0.81 0.66 -20.55
N VAL A 111 -0.19 -0.34 -19.90
CA VAL A 111 0.18 -0.28 -18.49
C VAL A 111 1.17 0.86 -18.24
N ASP A 112 2.23 0.94 -19.04
CA ASP A 112 3.27 1.97 -18.90
C ASP A 112 2.67 3.38 -19.11
N ALA A 113 1.77 3.54 -20.09
CA ALA A 113 1.07 4.81 -20.32
C ALA A 113 0.13 5.18 -19.15
N GLU A 114 -0.58 4.23 -18.54
CA GLU A 114 -1.40 4.49 -17.36
C GLU A 114 -0.51 4.96 -16.19
N ILE A 115 0.60 4.25 -15.93
CA ILE A 115 1.56 4.61 -14.87
C ILE A 115 2.13 6.01 -15.11
N GLU A 116 2.55 6.32 -16.34
CA GLU A 116 3.07 7.64 -16.69
C GLU A 116 2.03 8.74 -16.50
N SER A 117 0.79 8.52 -16.97
CA SER A 117 -0.29 9.50 -16.86
C SER A 117 -0.71 9.80 -15.42
N ARG A 118 -0.54 8.82 -14.53
CA ARG A 118 -0.83 8.91 -13.09
C ARG A 118 0.41 9.23 -12.26
N SER A 119 1.56 9.39 -12.90
CA SER A 119 2.82 9.68 -12.22
C SER A 119 2.73 10.98 -11.43
N ARG A 120 3.22 10.92 -10.20
CA ARG A 120 3.22 12.04 -9.25
C ARG A 120 4.25 13.11 -9.60
N VAL A 121 5.01 12.94 -10.69
CA VAL A 121 6.05 13.87 -11.15
C VAL A 121 5.54 15.31 -11.25
N ARG A 122 4.29 15.52 -11.68
CA ARG A 122 3.66 16.84 -11.84
C ARG A 122 2.75 17.24 -10.67
N HIS A 123 2.69 16.44 -9.62
CA HIS A 123 1.87 16.76 -8.45
C HIS A 123 2.40 18.02 -7.75
N PRO A 124 1.55 18.95 -7.25
CA PRO A 124 2.01 20.20 -6.62
C PRO A 124 3.05 20.00 -5.51
N MET A 125 2.85 19.01 -4.63
CA MET A 125 3.85 18.68 -3.60
C MET A 125 5.20 18.23 -4.20
N SER A 126 5.20 17.49 -5.32
CA SER A 126 6.43 17.07 -5.99
C SER A 126 7.17 18.25 -6.60
N LEU A 127 6.45 19.19 -7.22
CA LEU A 127 7.04 20.42 -7.77
C LEU A 127 7.64 21.27 -6.64
N HIS A 128 6.91 21.46 -5.55
CA HIS A 128 7.37 22.16 -4.36
C HIS A 128 8.67 21.57 -3.78
N LEU A 129 8.71 20.25 -3.62
CA LEU A 129 9.86 19.55 -3.03
C LEU A 129 11.06 19.46 -3.98
N PHE A 130 10.84 19.09 -5.25
CA PHE A 130 11.92 18.69 -6.16
C PHE A 130 12.34 19.80 -7.13
N GLU A 131 11.47 20.74 -7.46
CA GLU A 131 11.81 21.89 -8.32
C GLU A 131 11.97 23.19 -7.53
N GLY A 132 11.38 23.25 -6.33
CA GLY A 132 11.47 24.40 -5.43
C GLY A 132 12.65 24.38 -4.45
N THR A 133 12.56 25.27 -3.46
CA THR A 133 13.47 25.38 -2.31
C THR A 133 12.67 25.16 -1.03
N PRO A 134 12.21 23.92 -0.76
CA PRO A 134 11.31 23.65 0.34
C PRO A 134 12.00 23.92 1.69
N PRO A 135 11.26 24.40 2.71
CA PRO A 135 11.79 24.45 4.07
C PRO A 135 12.09 23.04 4.58
N ARG A 136 13.04 22.92 5.52
CA ARG A 136 13.44 21.63 6.10
C ARG A 136 12.26 20.87 6.72
N GLU A 137 11.28 21.58 7.28
CA GLU A 137 10.08 21.01 7.88
C GLU A 137 9.20 20.25 6.86
N ASP A 138 9.05 20.79 5.65
CA ASP A 138 8.28 20.13 4.59
C ASP A 138 8.99 18.87 4.10
N VAL A 139 10.32 18.91 4.02
CA VAL A 139 11.14 17.75 3.68
C VAL A 139 11.03 16.69 4.77
N ARG A 140 11.15 17.08 6.04
CA ARG A 140 10.95 16.18 7.19
C ARG A 140 9.58 15.52 7.15
N PHE A 141 8.51 16.29 6.94
CA PHE A 141 7.15 15.77 6.84
C PHE A 141 7.01 14.78 5.68
N PHE A 142 7.52 15.12 4.50
CA PHE A 142 7.50 14.20 3.36
C PHE A 142 8.23 12.88 3.66
N LEU A 143 9.40 12.96 4.32
CA LEU A 143 10.22 11.81 4.68
C LEU A 143 9.58 10.93 5.74
N GLU A 144 8.84 11.51 6.71
CA GLU A 144 8.08 10.77 7.71
C GLU A 144 7.03 9.86 7.04
N HIS A 145 6.28 10.40 6.09
CA HIS A 145 5.33 9.64 5.29
C HIS A 145 5.98 8.71 4.27
N HIS A 146 7.22 8.98 3.87
CA HIS A 146 8.00 8.04 3.07
C HIS A 146 8.40 6.81 3.90
N TRP A 147 8.87 7.01 5.13
CA TRP A 147 9.19 5.92 6.07
C TRP A 147 7.99 5.00 6.29
N THR A 148 6.82 5.56 6.59
CA THR A 148 5.58 4.79 6.79
C THR A 148 5.24 3.86 5.62
N ARG A 149 5.61 4.23 4.39
CA ARG A 149 5.35 3.44 3.19
C ARG A 149 6.47 2.47 2.83
N SER A 150 7.69 2.72 3.26
CA SER A 150 8.87 1.96 2.83
C SER A 150 9.40 0.97 3.87
N TYR A 151 9.21 1.22 5.17
CA TYR A 151 9.87 0.46 6.25
C TYR A 151 9.63 -1.06 6.21
N ASN A 152 8.50 -1.51 5.66
CA ASN A 152 8.10 -2.92 5.63
C ASN A 152 7.78 -3.38 4.20
N PHE A 153 8.38 -2.76 3.19
CA PHE A 153 8.14 -3.12 1.78
C PHE A 153 8.48 -4.59 1.48
N TYR A 154 9.57 -5.10 2.04
CA TYR A 154 9.99 -6.50 1.94
C TYR A 154 8.88 -7.51 2.28
N SER A 155 7.99 -7.17 3.23
CA SER A 155 6.87 -8.06 3.59
C SER A 155 5.85 -8.21 2.45
N LEU A 156 5.69 -7.19 1.61
CA LEU A 156 4.79 -7.24 0.46
C LEU A 156 5.32 -8.20 -0.60
N LEU A 157 6.63 -8.22 -0.82
CA LEU A 157 7.29 -9.19 -1.71
C LEU A 157 7.10 -10.62 -1.20
N ALA A 158 7.31 -10.83 0.10
CA ALA A 158 7.12 -12.15 0.71
C ALA A 158 5.67 -12.65 0.56
N GLU A 159 4.68 -11.79 0.83
CA GLU A 159 3.26 -12.14 0.71
C GLU A 159 2.88 -12.52 -0.73
N LEU A 160 3.35 -11.75 -1.71
CA LEU A 160 3.07 -12.04 -3.11
C LEU A 160 3.80 -13.31 -3.59
N ALA A 161 5.04 -13.55 -3.14
CA ALA A 161 5.77 -14.78 -3.47
C ALA A 161 4.98 -16.04 -3.09
N PHE A 162 4.30 -16.03 -1.93
CA PHE A 162 3.45 -17.14 -1.48
C PHE A 162 2.19 -17.38 -2.32
N ARG A 163 1.86 -16.51 -3.28
CA ARG A 163 0.71 -16.71 -4.18
C ARG A 163 1.05 -17.54 -5.42
N PHE A 164 2.33 -17.78 -5.70
CA PHE A 164 2.75 -18.55 -6.86
C PHE A 164 2.98 -20.02 -6.49
N GLU A 165 2.30 -20.92 -7.20
CA GLU A 165 2.52 -22.36 -7.06
C GLU A 165 3.85 -22.81 -7.69
N ALA A 166 4.21 -22.21 -8.84
CA ALA A 166 5.47 -22.46 -9.51
C ALA A 166 6.62 -21.73 -8.79
N ILE A 167 7.64 -22.49 -8.39
CA ILE A 167 8.78 -21.94 -7.65
C ILE A 167 9.59 -20.96 -8.51
N GLU A 168 9.62 -21.17 -9.83
CA GLU A 168 10.30 -20.30 -10.78
C GLU A 168 9.67 -18.90 -10.80
N ASP A 169 8.33 -18.82 -10.70
CA ASP A 169 7.60 -17.56 -10.64
C ASP A 169 7.78 -16.89 -9.27
N ALA A 170 7.68 -17.65 -8.18
CA ALA A 170 7.96 -17.15 -6.83
C ALA A 170 9.40 -16.63 -6.68
N SER A 171 10.36 -17.23 -7.40
CA SER A 171 11.78 -16.88 -7.33
C SER A 171 12.09 -15.44 -7.72
N VAL A 172 11.26 -14.82 -8.57
CA VAL A 172 11.38 -13.40 -8.94
C VAL A 172 11.30 -12.53 -7.68
N PHE A 173 10.32 -12.80 -6.82
CA PHE A 173 10.14 -12.06 -5.57
C PHE A 173 11.15 -12.45 -4.50
N TYR A 174 11.64 -13.69 -4.48
CA TYR A 174 12.70 -14.08 -3.53
C TYR A 174 14.03 -13.39 -3.83
N ARG A 175 14.39 -13.18 -5.10
CA ARG A 175 15.59 -12.42 -5.48
C ARG A 175 15.46 -10.95 -5.08
N ASN A 176 14.31 -10.33 -5.38
CA ASN A 176 14.04 -8.96 -4.95
C ASN A 176 14.07 -8.85 -3.42
N LEU A 177 13.40 -9.76 -2.70
CA LEU A 177 13.41 -9.84 -1.24
C LEU A 177 14.83 -9.97 -0.67
N TYR A 178 15.70 -10.74 -1.31
CA TYR A 178 17.10 -10.87 -0.90
C TYR A 178 17.83 -9.51 -0.99
N GLY A 179 17.62 -8.74 -2.06
CA GLY A 179 18.14 -7.38 -2.18
C GLY A 179 17.59 -6.44 -1.12
N GLU A 180 16.26 -6.39 -0.97
CA GLU A 180 15.56 -5.58 0.03
C GLU A 180 16.02 -5.87 1.48
N ALA A 181 16.32 -7.14 1.77
CA ALA A 181 16.79 -7.59 3.08
C ALA A 181 18.30 -7.35 3.33
N GLY A 182 19.01 -6.74 2.38
CA GLY A 182 20.43 -6.41 2.52
C GLY A 182 21.39 -7.53 2.08
N ALA A 183 20.90 -8.52 1.34
CA ALA A 183 21.67 -9.66 0.88
C ALA A 183 22.38 -10.38 2.04
N GLU A 184 23.70 -10.55 1.97
CA GLU A 184 24.52 -11.14 3.03
C GLU A 184 24.78 -10.19 4.23
N THR A 185 24.25 -8.97 4.22
CA THR A 185 24.52 -7.95 5.24
C THR A 185 23.23 -7.24 5.67
N PRO A 186 22.53 -7.72 6.71
CA PRO A 186 21.25 -7.17 7.16
C PRO A 186 21.26 -5.67 7.47
N GLU A 187 22.42 -5.12 7.88
CA GLU A 187 22.62 -3.69 8.12
C GLU A 187 22.52 -2.85 6.83
N ARG A 188 22.61 -3.49 5.66
CA ARG A 188 22.40 -2.90 4.35
C ARG A 188 20.99 -3.14 3.81
N SER A 189 20.09 -3.71 4.60
CA SER A 189 18.67 -3.80 4.24
C SER A 189 18.11 -2.41 3.97
N HIS A 190 17.14 -2.35 3.05
CA HIS A 190 16.51 -1.10 2.67
C HIS A 190 15.91 -0.33 3.87
N PRO A 191 15.21 -0.98 4.82
CA PRO A 191 14.79 -0.31 6.04
C PRO A 191 15.95 0.20 6.91
N ALA A 192 17.06 -0.54 7.02
CA ALA A 192 18.23 -0.11 7.78
C ALA A 192 18.90 1.12 7.14
N LEU A 193 19.11 1.11 5.82
CA LEU A 193 19.67 2.25 5.09
C LEU A 193 18.77 3.49 5.17
N LEU A 194 17.46 3.31 5.00
CA LEU A 194 16.50 4.41 5.11
C LEU A 194 16.43 4.96 6.55
N SER A 195 16.67 4.14 7.57
CA SER A 195 16.69 4.59 8.97
C SER A 195 17.77 5.64 9.27
N HIS A 196 18.90 5.61 8.55
CA HIS A 196 19.94 6.64 8.66
C HIS A 196 19.40 8.01 8.24
N LEU A 197 18.60 8.05 7.17
CA LEU A 197 17.94 9.28 6.71
C LEU A 197 16.91 9.78 7.73
N MET A 198 16.08 8.87 8.25
CA MET A 198 15.08 9.22 9.25
C MET A 198 15.74 9.80 10.50
N THR A 199 16.81 9.16 10.98
CA THR A 199 17.59 9.64 12.13
C THR A 199 18.20 11.01 11.87
N TYR A 200 18.76 11.26 10.68
CA TYR A 200 19.33 12.57 10.31
C TYR A 200 18.31 13.71 10.31
N PHE A 201 17.03 13.41 10.03
CA PHE A 201 15.93 14.37 10.08
C PHE A 201 15.19 14.38 11.42
N ASP A 202 15.63 13.63 12.44
CA ASP A 202 14.98 13.43 13.75
C ASP A 202 13.61 12.73 13.68
N ILE A 203 13.37 11.90 12.66
CA ILE A 203 12.10 11.20 12.42
C ILE A 203 12.09 9.91 13.24
N PRO A 204 11.09 9.69 14.12
CA PRO A 204 10.97 8.45 14.86
C PRO A 204 10.79 7.24 13.94
N LEU A 205 11.57 6.18 14.16
CA LEU A 205 11.45 4.94 13.39
C LEU A 205 10.19 4.15 13.76
N ARG A 206 9.67 4.34 14.98
CA ARG A 206 8.40 3.73 15.40
C ARG A 206 7.24 4.53 14.84
N ILE A 207 6.41 3.87 14.04
CA ILE A 207 5.19 4.45 13.48
C ILE A 207 4.06 4.33 14.51
N ASP A 208 3.36 5.45 14.76
CA ASP A 208 2.11 5.48 15.52
C ASP A 208 0.93 5.22 14.57
N PHE A 209 0.69 3.94 14.26
CA PHE A 209 -0.39 3.53 13.35
C PHE A 209 -1.78 4.07 13.74
N PRO A 210 -2.19 4.07 15.03
CA PRO A 210 -3.41 4.71 15.46
C PRO A 210 -3.54 6.18 15.02
N ALA A 211 -2.46 6.96 15.11
CA ALA A 211 -2.47 8.39 14.80
C ALA A 211 -2.49 8.73 13.29
N LEU A 212 -2.22 7.76 12.40
CA LEU A 212 -2.17 8.02 10.95
C LEU A 212 -3.49 8.57 10.41
N HIS A 213 -3.43 9.42 9.38
CA HIS A 213 -4.62 9.89 8.69
C HIS A 213 -5.38 8.70 8.03
N PRO A 214 -6.72 8.68 7.98
CA PRO A 214 -7.50 7.60 7.35
C PRO A 214 -7.05 7.23 5.93
N LEU A 215 -6.71 8.22 5.11
CA LEU A 215 -6.21 7.99 3.74
C LEU A 215 -4.82 7.34 3.68
N GLU A 216 -3.98 7.57 4.69
CA GLU A 216 -2.71 6.86 4.81
C GLU A 216 -2.92 5.40 5.19
N LYS A 217 -3.86 5.15 6.13
CA LYS A 217 -4.29 3.79 6.47
C LYS A 217 -4.85 3.07 5.25
N ALA A 218 -5.71 3.72 4.46
CA ALA A 218 -6.24 3.19 3.22
C ALA A 218 -5.15 2.85 2.19
N TYR A 219 -4.12 3.69 2.07
CA TYR A 219 -2.97 3.42 1.21
C TYR A 219 -2.21 2.16 1.65
N LEU A 220 -1.91 2.01 2.95
CA LEU A 220 -1.25 0.83 3.48
C LEU A 220 -2.11 -0.43 3.34
N ASN A 221 -3.40 -0.35 3.70
CA ASN A 221 -4.34 -1.46 3.62
C ASN A 221 -4.50 -1.97 2.18
N ASN A 222 -4.61 -1.06 1.20
CA ASN A 222 -4.72 -1.46 -0.20
C ASN A 222 -3.46 -2.18 -0.68
N ARG A 223 -2.27 -1.76 -0.24
CA ARG A 223 -1.02 -2.43 -0.61
C ARG A 223 -0.98 -3.88 -0.12
N ILE A 224 -1.35 -4.06 1.15
CA ILE A 224 -1.40 -5.38 1.79
C ILE A 224 -2.50 -6.25 1.18
N ARG A 225 -3.68 -5.67 0.88
CA ARG A 225 -4.78 -6.35 0.19
C ARG A 225 -4.31 -6.89 -1.16
N CYS A 226 -3.69 -6.05 -2.00
CA CYS A 226 -3.29 -6.45 -3.35
C CYS A 226 -2.35 -7.66 -3.36
N VAL A 227 -1.31 -7.67 -2.53
CA VAL A 227 -0.34 -8.79 -2.48
C VAL A 227 -0.89 -10.05 -1.83
N ARG A 228 -1.92 -9.92 -0.98
CA ARG A 228 -2.63 -11.06 -0.35
C ARG A 228 -3.82 -11.55 -1.18
N HIS A 229 -4.18 -10.86 -2.25
CA HIS A 229 -5.35 -11.19 -3.05
C HIS A 229 -5.17 -12.56 -3.73
N PRO A 230 -6.23 -13.41 -3.82
CA PRO A 230 -6.13 -14.72 -4.45
C PRO A 230 -5.78 -14.67 -5.95
N ASP A 231 -6.28 -13.67 -6.67
CA ASP A 231 -5.85 -13.36 -8.03
C ASP A 231 -4.57 -12.52 -8.00
N VAL A 232 -3.47 -13.10 -8.50
CA VAL A 232 -2.13 -12.50 -8.53
C VAL A 232 -2.05 -11.22 -9.36
N ALA A 233 -3.00 -10.96 -10.26
CA ALA A 233 -3.05 -9.73 -11.05
C ALA A 233 -3.03 -8.48 -10.17
N TRP A 234 -3.67 -8.52 -8.99
CA TRP A 234 -3.68 -7.40 -8.05
C TRP A 234 -2.31 -7.09 -7.47
N GLY A 235 -1.59 -8.12 -7.01
CA GLY A 235 -0.26 -7.98 -6.43
C GLY A 235 0.77 -7.56 -7.48
N LEU A 236 0.71 -8.17 -8.67
CA LEU A 236 1.57 -7.83 -9.80
C LEU A 236 1.35 -6.39 -10.27
N ALA A 237 0.09 -5.94 -10.39
CA ALA A 237 -0.21 -4.56 -10.76
C ALA A 237 0.34 -3.55 -9.76
N LEU A 238 0.17 -3.81 -8.46
CA LEU A 238 0.69 -2.94 -7.42
C LEU A 238 2.21 -2.85 -7.47
N LEU A 239 2.91 -3.99 -7.45
CA LEU A 239 4.36 -3.97 -7.35
C LEU A 239 4.97 -3.40 -8.62
N TYR A 240 4.47 -3.77 -9.80
CA TYR A 240 4.95 -3.19 -11.05
C TYR A 240 4.79 -1.67 -11.04
N ALA A 241 3.63 -1.15 -10.62
CA ALA A 241 3.41 0.29 -10.51
C ALA A 241 4.35 1.01 -9.53
N VAL A 242 4.74 0.37 -8.43
CA VAL A 242 5.67 0.94 -7.45
C VAL A 242 7.11 0.93 -7.99
N GLU A 243 7.54 -0.18 -8.57
CA GLU A 243 8.90 -0.37 -9.10
C GLU A 243 9.15 0.49 -10.34
N SER A 244 8.20 0.54 -11.30
CA SER A 244 8.38 1.26 -12.56
C SER A 244 8.62 2.76 -12.42
N VAL A 245 8.24 3.36 -11.28
CA VAL A 245 8.48 4.78 -11.00
C VAL A 245 9.52 4.99 -9.88
N SER A 246 10.07 3.92 -9.31
CA SER A 246 11.02 3.97 -8.20
C SER A 246 12.25 4.78 -8.57
N CYS A 247 13.02 4.36 -9.58
CA CYS A 247 14.28 4.99 -9.98
C CYS A 247 14.17 6.53 -10.13
N VAL A 248 13.18 7.01 -10.90
CA VAL A 248 12.98 8.45 -11.14
C VAL A 248 12.64 9.19 -9.83
N ASN A 249 11.82 8.60 -8.97
CA ASN A 249 11.45 9.22 -7.69
C ASN A 249 12.64 9.23 -6.71
N HIS A 250 13.36 8.12 -6.58
CA HIS A 250 14.51 8.02 -5.68
C HIS A 250 15.64 8.96 -6.12
N ARG A 251 15.88 9.08 -7.43
CA ARG A 251 16.82 10.07 -7.97
C ARG A 251 16.45 11.50 -7.59
N ARG A 252 15.18 11.90 -7.71
CA ARG A 252 14.72 13.25 -7.33
C ARG A 252 14.86 13.52 -5.83
N ILE A 253 14.56 12.52 -5.00
CA ILE A 253 14.77 12.64 -3.55
C ILE A 253 16.26 12.77 -3.26
N TYR A 254 17.12 11.96 -3.88
CA TYR A 254 18.56 12.06 -3.72
C TYR A 254 19.08 13.46 -4.12
N GLU A 255 18.67 13.99 -5.27
CA GLU A 255 19.03 15.34 -5.72
C GLU A 255 18.56 16.43 -4.75
N LEU A 256 17.36 16.30 -4.18
CA LEU A 256 16.89 17.17 -3.10
C LEU A 256 17.80 17.10 -1.86
N LEU A 257 18.15 15.89 -1.41
CA LEU A 257 19.04 15.69 -0.25
C LEU A 257 20.42 16.33 -0.48
N GLN A 258 20.96 16.22 -1.71
CA GLN A 258 22.23 16.87 -2.08
C GLN A 258 22.12 18.40 -2.02
N ARG A 259 21.03 19.00 -2.51
CA ARG A 259 20.82 20.46 -2.42
C ARG A 259 20.73 20.96 -0.98
N LEU A 260 20.27 20.11 -0.06
CA LEU A 260 20.18 20.41 1.38
C LEU A 260 21.48 20.13 2.14
N GLY A 261 22.54 19.67 1.45
CA GLY A 261 23.82 19.34 2.08
C GLY A 261 23.75 18.13 3.00
N VAL A 262 22.81 17.20 2.77
CA VAL A 262 22.72 15.96 3.55
C VAL A 262 23.94 15.08 3.24
N PRO A 263 24.63 14.53 4.25
CA PRO A 263 25.78 13.67 4.03
C PRO A 263 25.46 12.40 3.21
N GLU A 264 26.51 11.73 2.73
CA GLU A 264 26.38 10.55 1.88
C GLU A 264 25.65 9.39 2.58
N GLN A 265 26.02 9.07 3.82
CA GLN A 265 25.48 7.92 4.55
C GLN A 265 23.95 7.99 4.72
N PRO A 266 23.34 9.09 5.19
CA PRO A 266 21.87 9.23 5.21
C PRO A 266 21.24 9.21 3.80
N SER A 267 21.98 9.54 2.75
CA SER A 267 21.46 9.59 1.38
C SER A 267 21.59 8.27 0.63
N GLU A 268 22.26 7.27 1.20
CA GLU A 268 22.67 6.02 0.53
C GLU A 268 21.47 5.25 -0.05
N PHE A 269 20.39 5.12 0.71
CA PHE A 269 19.18 4.42 0.28
C PHE A 269 18.65 4.96 -1.06
N HIS A 270 18.49 6.29 -1.18
CA HIS A 270 17.99 6.91 -2.41
C HIS A 270 19.03 6.91 -3.54
N ARG A 271 20.32 6.96 -3.20
CA ARG A 271 21.40 6.84 -4.18
C ARG A 271 21.36 5.49 -4.89
N LEU A 272 21.20 4.40 -4.13
CA LEU A 272 21.15 3.03 -4.68
C LEU A 272 19.98 2.87 -5.66
N HIS A 273 18.75 3.12 -5.20
CA HIS A 273 17.53 3.02 -6.03
C HIS A 273 17.52 3.99 -7.21
N GLY A 274 18.14 5.17 -7.08
CA GLY A 274 18.25 6.14 -8.17
C GLY A 274 19.22 5.72 -9.29
N THR A 275 19.98 4.63 -9.10
CA THR A 275 20.99 4.12 -10.05
C THR A 275 20.77 2.68 -10.48
N GLN A 276 19.95 1.94 -9.75
CA GLN A 276 19.81 0.50 -9.84
C GLN A 276 18.33 0.19 -9.65
N ASP A 277 17.58 -0.04 -10.74
CA ASP A 277 16.16 -0.45 -10.71
C ASP A 277 15.60 -0.86 -12.11
N GLU A 278 16.37 -0.75 -13.20
CA GLU A 278 15.91 -1.23 -14.53
C GLU A 278 15.83 -2.77 -14.61
N ILE A 279 16.56 -3.50 -13.76
CA ILE A 279 16.64 -4.97 -13.83
C ILE A 279 15.41 -5.63 -13.17
N ASP A 280 14.96 -5.11 -12.02
CA ASP A 280 13.85 -5.73 -11.27
C ASP A 280 12.48 -5.53 -11.95
N THR A 281 12.30 -4.40 -12.65
CA THR A 281 11.07 -4.12 -13.40
C THR A 281 10.92 -5.05 -14.62
N GLU A 282 12.01 -5.38 -15.33
CA GLU A 282 11.96 -6.29 -16.48
C GLU A 282 11.72 -7.75 -16.07
N GLU A 283 12.33 -8.22 -14.98
CA GLU A 283 12.06 -9.57 -14.45
C GLU A 283 10.58 -9.70 -14.03
N MET A 284 10.03 -8.67 -13.39
CA MET A 284 8.62 -8.64 -13.02
C MET A 284 7.72 -8.58 -14.26
N TRP A 285 8.08 -7.80 -15.29
CA TRP A 285 7.33 -7.79 -16.55
C TRP A 285 7.35 -9.17 -17.23
N ALA A 286 8.49 -9.85 -17.25
CA ALA A 286 8.59 -11.19 -17.83
C ALA A 286 7.66 -12.19 -17.13
N LEU A 287 7.43 -12.03 -15.82
CA LEU A 287 6.42 -12.79 -15.10
C LEU A 287 4.99 -12.38 -15.49
N ILE A 288 4.68 -11.08 -15.53
CA ILE A 288 3.37 -10.55 -15.96
C ILE A 288 3.02 -11.05 -17.38
N ALA A 289 4.01 -11.05 -18.28
CA ALA A 289 3.86 -11.49 -19.67
C ALA A 289 3.39 -12.95 -19.81
N LYS A 290 3.63 -13.82 -18.82
CA LYS A 290 3.11 -15.20 -18.81
C LYS A 290 1.59 -15.25 -18.66
N PHE A 291 1.01 -14.28 -17.93
CA PHE A 291 -0.42 -14.20 -17.66
C PHE A 291 -1.15 -13.25 -18.62
N ALA A 292 -0.43 -12.30 -19.22
CA ALA A 292 -0.95 -11.29 -20.12
C ALA A 292 -1.78 -11.82 -21.32
N PRO A 293 -1.60 -13.05 -21.87
CA PRO A 293 -2.50 -13.56 -22.90
C PRO A 293 -3.98 -13.71 -22.46
N SER A 294 -4.26 -13.70 -21.16
CA SER A 294 -5.62 -13.79 -20.62
C SER A 294 -6.29 -12.41 -20.52
N ALA A 295 -7.44 -12.26 -21.18
CA ALA A 295 -8.26 -11.04 -21.10
C ALA A 295 -8.72 -10.74 -19.66
N SER A 296 -9.07 -11.78 -18.89
CA SER A 296 -9.50 -11.60 -17.50
C SER A 296 -8.35 -11.13 -16.61
N PHE A 297 -7.13 -11.60 -16.87
CA PHE A 297 -5.93 -11.12 -16.17
C PHE A 297 -5.67 -9.66 -16.49
N GLN A 298 -5.64 -9.28 -17.78
CA GLN A 298 -5.41 -7.89 -18.19
C GLN A 298 -6.44 -6.95 -17.55
N ARG A 299 -7.72 -7.33 -17.56
CA ARG A 299 -8.78 -6.54 -16.92
C ARG A 299 -8.53 -6.37 -15.43
N THR A 300 -8.31 -7.46 -14.70
CA THR A 300 -8.11 -7.43 -13.25
C THR A 300 -6.86 -6.63 -12.88
N PHE A 301 -5.79 -6.76 -13.67
CA PHE A 301 -4.56 -5.98 -13.51
C PHE A 301 -4.83 -4.48 -13.66
N MET A 302 -5.57 -4.07 -14.70
CA MET A 302 -5.91 -2.66 -14.92
C MET A 302 -6.88 -2.12 -13.87
N GLN A 303 -7.81 -2.94 -13.36
CA GLN A 303 -8.67 -2.59 -12.23
C GLN A 303 -7.86 -2.31 -10.97
N ALA A 304 -6.90 -3.19 -10.66
CA ALA A 304 -6.00 -3.04 -9.54
C ALA A 304 -5.14 -1.79 -9.65
N LEU A 305 -4.60 -1.52 -10.84
CA LEU A 305 -3.80 -0.35 -11.14
C LEU A 305 -4.59 0.95 -10.96
N ALA A 306 -5.80 1.01 -11.54
CA ALA A 306 -6.68 2.17 -11.42
C ALA A 306 -7.04 2.45 -9.95
N ARG A 307 -7.40 1.39 -9.20
CA ARG A 307 -7.73 1.51 -7.77
C ARG A 307 -6.54 1.96 -6.94
N HIS A 308 -5.34 1.43 -7.21
CA HIS A 308 -4.12 1.86 -6.55
C HIS A 308 -3.87 3.36 -6.77
N PHE A 309 -3.95 3.84 -8.01
CA PHE A 309 -3.70 5.24 -8.32
C PHE A 309 -4.76 6.19 -7.78
N GLU A 310 -6.02 5.78 -7.68
CA GLU A 310 -7.07 6.54 -7.02
C GLU A 310 -6.73 6.80 -5.55
N ILE A 311 -6.42 5.73 -4.80
CA ILE A 311 -6.07 5.82 -3.38
C ILE A 311 -4.77 6.60 -3.19
N ASN A 312 -3.76 6.31 -4.02
CA ASN A 312 -2.47 7.00 -3.99
C ASN A 312 -2.63 8.50 -4.24
N LYS A 313 -3.45 8.90 -5.22
CA LYS A 313 -3.75 10.31 -5.47
C LYS A 313 -4.41 10.97 -4.25
N ALA A 314 -5.45 10.37 -3.70
CA ALA A 314 -6.14 10.92 -2.53
C ALA A 314 -5.20 11.09 -1.32
N TYR A 315 -4.33 10.10 -1.09
CA TYR A 315 -3.31 10.17 -0.05
C TYR A 315 -2.31 11.31 -0.28
N PHE A 316 -1.77 11.46 -1.50
CA PHE A 316 -0.82 12.54 -1.82
C PHE A 316 -1.45 13.94 -1.81
N ASP A 317 -2.69 14.07 -2.27
CA ASP A 317 -3.46 15.31 -2.19
C ASP A 317 -3.66 15.70 -0.71
N MET A 318 -3.95 14.72 0.16
CA MET A 318 -4.06 14.93 1.61
C MET A 318 -2.73 15.40 2.21
N LEU A 319 -1.61 14.70 1.94
CA LEU A 319 -0.30 15.12 2.44
C LEU A 319 0.04 16.55 2.04
N TRP A 320 -0.27 16.92 0.80
CA TRP A 320 -0.05 18.28 0.32
C TRP A 320 -0.89 19.31 1.06
N GLN A 321 -2.18 19.05 1.23
CA GLN A 321 -3.07 19.94 2.00
C GLN A 321 -2.58 20.12 3.44
N GLU A 322 -2.07 19.05 4.06
CA GLU A 322 -1.52 19.17 5.40
C GLU A 322 -0.20 19.93 5.44
N MET A 323 0.68 19.72 4.45
CA MET A 323 1.96 20.43 4.33
C MET A 323 1.75 21.94 4.19
N GLN A 324 0.66 22.35 3.53
CA GLN A 324 0.32 23.77 3.35
C GLN A 324 -0.26 24.46 4.60
N LYS A 325 -0.57 23.74 5.68
CA LYS A 325 -1.17 24.34 6.89
C LYS A 325 -0.13 25.24 7.60
N PRO A 326 -0.47 26.48 7.99
CA PRO A 326 0.46 27.39 8.67
C PRO A 326 0.99 26.77 9.97
N SER A 327 2.32 26.64 10.04
CA SER A 327 3.14 26.23 11.20
C SER A 327 2.64 25.01 11.98
N ARG A 328 3.21 23.84 11.65
CA ARG A 328 3.28 22.67 12.54
C ARG A 328 4.38 22.87 13.59
N THR A 329 4.38 24.02 14.24
CA THR A 329 5.26 24.26 15.38
C THR A 329 4.69 23.52 16.58
N ALA A 330 5.31 22.39 16.93
CA ALA A 330 5.35 21.90 18.30
C ALA A 330 6.70 22.27 18.89
#